data_AF-A0A7R9YKS9-F1
#
_entry.id   AF-A0A7R9YKS9-F1
#
_cell.length_a   1.000
_cell.length_b   1.000
_cell.length_c   1.000
_cell.angle_alpha   90.00
_cell.angle_beta   90.00
_cell.angle_gamma   90.00
#
_symmetry.space_group_name_H-M   'P 1'
#
loop_
_entity.id
_entity.type
_entity.pdbx_description
1 polymer ?
#
loop_
_entity_poly.entity_id
_entity_poly.type
_entity_poly.pdbx_seq_one_letter_code
_entity_poly.pdbx_strand_id
1 'polypeptide(L)'
;GDIDFDLPSIDAESAITVHFEHEDKLDSNSVAYLQAALLYTTDRGERRLRVINSAITTTTHISNVFRYADLEAILNVVLRTAMVETASKRTHQIREQIVDKCVDMLAVYRRHCASSSASGQLILPESLKLLPLFGLSLTKVTALRQGADITVDERAARIAQACRLSVSAALNFIYPTLYALPLDGELPSLPPPTVALSSEKLEPSGVFLLDSGLQMILWFGSRVEPAVAQQLVGAPVLRGLDTSQLELRPPEFSPLARTAHAVISSLGSQRGGHYPRVQISSADDARDLRFLAMLTEDRSQAAMSYVEFLCHVHRQIQAKLT
;
A
#
# COMPACT_ATOMS: atom_id res chain seq x y z
N GLY A 1 20.53 -17.46 -16.92
CA GLY A 1 19.56 -18.23 -16.12
C GLY A 1 18.55 -18.84 -17.05
N ASP A 2 17.86 -19.91 -16.64
CA ASP A 2 16.76 -20.49 -17.44
C ASP A 2 15.80 -19.37 -17.88
N ILE A 3 15.62 -19.26 -19.18
CA ILE A 3 14.92 -18.15 -19.86
C ILE A 3 13.40 -18.38 -19.81
N ASP A 4 12.98 -19.61 -19.51
CA ASP A 4 11.59 -20.05 -19.53
C ASP A 4 11.03 -20.18 -18.10
N PHE A 5 9.83 -19.64 -17.90
CA PHE A 5 9.09 -19.71 -16.64
C PHE A 5 7.80 -20.51 -16.85
N ASP A 6 7.69 -21.65 -16.19
CA ASP A 6 6.49 -22.49 -16.24
C ASP A 6 5.44 -22.01 -15.24
N LEU A 7 4.28 -21.61 -15.75
CA LEU A 7 3.13 -21.18 -14.96
C LEU A 7 1.95 -22.12 -15.25
N PRO A 8 1.48 -22.91 -14.26
CA PRO A 8 0.33 -23.78 -14.45
C PRO A 8 -0.94 -23.03 -14.86
N SER A 9 -1.11 -21.81 -14.33
CA SER A 9 -2.22 -20.92 -14.63
C SER A 9 -1.82 -19.46 -14.41
N ILE A 10 -2.44 -18.55 -15.16
CA ILE A 10 -2.29 -17.11 -14.99
C ILE A 10 -3.66 -16.45 -15.18
N ASP A 11 -3.97 -15.47 -14.34
CA ASP A 11 -5.19 -14.68 -14.40
C ASP A 11 -4.89 -13.19 -14.59
N ALA A 12 -5.93 -12.36 -14.70
CA ALA A 12 -5.79 -10.92 -14.91
C ALA A 12 -5.21 -10.17 -13.70
N GLU A 13 -5.20 -10.78 -12.51
CA GLU A 13 -4.69 -10.17 -11.28
C GLU A 13 -3.23 -10.54 -11.01
N SER A 14 -2.74 -11.58 -11.68
CA SER A 14 -1.39 -12.09 -11.56
C SER A 14 -0.39 -11.13 -12.19
N ALA A 15 0.58 -10.68 -11.40
CA ALA A 15 1.73 -9.92 -11.90
C ALA A 15 3.05 -10.62 -11.58
N ILE A 16 4.01 -10.49 -12.50
CA ILE A 16 5.36 -11.07 -12.44
C ILE A 16 6.36 -9.91 -12.44
N THR A 17 7.37 -10.01 -11.58
CA THR A 17 8.45 -9.03 -11.49
C THR A 17 9.74 -9.66 -11.96
N VAL A 18 10.43 -9.00 -12.88
CA VAL A 18 11.72 -9.45 -13.43
C VAL A 18 12.79 -8.43 -13.07
N HIS A 19 13.90 -8.92 -12.52
CA HIS A 19 15.08 -8.11 -12.23
C HIS A 19 16.06 -8.21 -13.40
N PHE A 20 16.56 -7.07 -13.86
CA PHE A 20 17.56 -6.98 -14.91
C PHE A 20 18.89 -6.55 -14.32
N GLU A 21 19.97 -7.15 -14.82
CA GLU A 21 21.34 -6.78 -14.52
C GLU A 21 22.06 -6.43 -15.83
N HIS A 22 23.06 -5.55 -15.74
CA HIS A 22 23.85 -5.19 -16.92
C HIS A 22 24.95 -6.23 -17.13
N GLU A 23 24.87 -7.00 -18.22
CA GLU A 23 25.97 -7.88 -18.66
C GLU A 23 27.01 -7.11 -19.48
N ASP A 24 26.58 -6.12 -20.27
CA ASP A 24 27.43 -5.23 -21.06
C ASP A 24 26.90 -3.78 -21.02
N LYS A 25 27.68 -2.84 -21.56
CA LYS A 25 27.33 -1.43 -21.66
C LYS A 25 26.21 -1.23 -22.68
N LEU A 26 25.21 -0.45 -22.30
CA LEU A 26 24.19 0.03 -23.22
C LEU A 26 24.70 1.24 -24.00
N ASP A 27 24.36 1.28 -25.29
CA ASP A 27 24.68 2.43 -26.13
C ASP A 27 24.03 3.70 -25.59
N SER A 28 24.79 4.80 -25.58
CA SER A 28 24.34 6.08 -25.03
C SER A 28 23.25 6.71 -25.90
N ASN A 29 22.17 7.19 -25.30
CA ASN A 29 21.00 7.78 -25.99
C ASN A 29 20.37 6.85 -27.03
N SER A 30 20.47 5.54 -26.81
CA SER A 30 19.81 4.52 -27.60
C SER A 30 18.48 4.11 -26.95
N VAL A 31 17.76 3.21 -27.63
CA VAL A 31 16.55 2.60 -27.10
C VAL A 31 16.86 1.15 -26.76
N ALA A 32 16.66 0.78 -25.50
CA ALA A 32 16.63 -0.59 -25.06
C ALA A 32 15.22 -1.16 -25.28
N TYR A 33 15.13 -2.38 -25.79
CA TYR A 33 13.85 -3.04 -26.04
C TYR A 33 13.66 -4.20 -25.07
N LEU A 34 12.48 -4.28 -24.49
CA LEU A 34 12.03 -5.40 -23.68
C LEU A 34 10.86 -6.07 -24.41
N GLN A 35 10.92 -7.40 -24.52
CA GLN A 35 9.83 -8.20 -25.04
C GLN A 35 9.50 -9.30 -24.03
N ALA A 36 8.24 -9.34 -23.62
CA ALA A 36 7.69 -10.45 -22.85
C ALA A 36 6.74 -11.25 -23.76
N ALA A 37 6.96 -12.56 -23.86
CA ALA A 37 6.14 -13.47 -24.63
C ALA A 37 5.54 -14.54 -23.70
N LEU A 38 4.21 -14.62 -23.67
CA LEU A 38 3.45 -15.59 -22.88
C LEU A 38 2.72 -16.53 -23.81
N LEU A 39 3.16 -17.79 -23.84
CA LEU A 39 2.51 -18.87 -24.56
C LEU A 39 1.54 -19.60 -23.61
N TYR A 40 0.26 -19.66 -23.95
CA TYR A 40 -0.77 -20.24 -23.08
C TYR A 40 -1.87 -20.94 -23.88
N THR A 41 -2.68 -21.73 -23.19
CA THR A 41 -3.88 -22.37 -23.74
C THR A 41 -5.11 -21.71 -23.13
N THR A 42 -6.08 -21.31 -23.95
CA THR A 42 -7.32 -20.68 -23.48
C THR A 42 -8.27 -21.72 -22.87
N ASP A 43 -9.31 -21.23 -22.19
CA ASP A 43 -10.46 -22.02 -21.72
C ASP A 43 -11.20 -22.77 -22.84
N ARG A 44 -11.04 -22.31 -24.09
CA ARG A 44 -11.56 -22.95 -25.32
C ARG A 44 -10.61 -23.97 -25.95
N GLY A 45 -9.46 -24.25 -25.32
CA GLY A 45 -8.46 -25.18 -25.82
C GLY A 45 -7.59 -24.64 -26.96
N GLU A 46 -7.59 -23.33 -27.20
CA GLU A 46 -6.77 -22.72 -28.25
C GLU A 46 -5.38 -22.36 -27.73
N ARG A 47 -4.32 -22.74 -28.45
CA ARG A 47 -2.96 -22.29 -28.14
C ARG A 47 -2.76 -20.87 -28.67
N ARG A 48 -2.46 -19.91 -27.79
CA ARG A 48 -2.26 -18.50 -28.14
C ARG A 48 -0.93 -17.98 -27.58
N LEU A 49 -0.37 -16.99 -28.26
CA LEU A 49 0.81 -16.24 -27.82
C LEU A 49 0.41 -14.79 -27.55
N ARG A 50 0.67 -14.29 -26.34
CA ARG A 50 0.55 -12.88 -26.00
C ARG A 50 1.95 -12.27 -25.97
N VAL A 51 2.16 -11.17 -26.71
CA VAL A 51 3.44 -10.48 -26.78
C VAL A 51 3.26 -9.05 -26.28
N ILE A 52 4.14 -8.62 -25.38
CA ILE A 52 4.21 -7.25 -24.86
C ILE A 52 5.59 -6.71 -25.21
N ASN A 53 5.63 -5.60 -25.94
CA ASN A 53 6.87 -4.91 -26.30
C ASN A 53 6.94 -3.58 -25.59
N SER A 54 8.08 -3.26 -25.01
CA SER A 54 8.37 -1.97 -24.39
C SER A 54 9.70 -1.44 -24.88
N ALA A 55 9.78 -0.13 -25.08
CA ALA A 55 10.96 0.58 -25.52
C ALA A 55 11.33 1.60 -24.44
N ILE A 56 12.57 1.54 -23.96
CA ILE A 56 13.06 2.36 -22.84
C ILE A 56 14.30 3.11 -23.30
N THR A 57 14.32 4.42 -23.08
CA THR A 57 15.46 5.27 -23.42
C THR A 57 16.61 5.05 -22.44
N THR A 58 17.82 4.86 -22.96
CA THR A 58 19.03 4.75 -22.15
C THR A 58 19.59 6.14 -21.81
N THR A 59 20.27 6.27 -20.67
CA THR A 59 20.88 7.54 -20.26
C THR A 59 22.18 7.32 -19.53
N THR A 60 23.12 8.25 -19.71
CA THR A 60 24.39 8.32 -18.97
C THR A 60 24.32 9.30 -17.78
N HIS A 61 23.21 10.03 -17.63
CA HIS A 61 23.03 11.01 -16.57
C HIS A 61 22.18 10.46 -15.43
N ILE A 62 22.76 10.36 -14.24
CA ILE A 62 22.06 9.88 -13.03
C ILE A 62 20.83 10.73 -12.65
N SER A 63 20.85 12.02 -12.97
CA SER A 63 19.69 12.90 -12.76
C SER A 63 18.45 12.43 -13.53
N ASN A 64 18.63 11.89 -14.74
CA ASN A 64 17.54 11.32 -15.53
C ASN A 64 17.04 10.01 -14.92
N VAL A 65 17.92 9.18 -14.33
CA VAL A 65 17.51 7.95 -13.63
C VAL A 65 16.54 8.29 -12.49
N PHE A 66 16.85 9.30 -11.67
CA PHE A 66 15.93 9.74 -10.63
C PHE A 66 14.68 10.39 -11.21
N ARG A 67 14.81 11.25 -12.23
CA ARG A 67 13.67 11.94 -12.84
C ARG A 67 12.61 10.99 -13.38
N TYR A 68 13.03 9.90 -14.02
CA TYR A 68 12.14 8.90 -14.63
C TYR A 68 11.89 7.68 -13.74
N ALA A 69 12.33 7.72 -12.48
CA ALA A 69 12.07 6.64 -11.54
C ALA A 69 10.55 6.50 -11.30
N ASP A 70 10.03 5.30 -11.49
CA ASP A 70 8.66 4.94 -11.15
C ASP A 70 8.62 4.43 -9.70
N LEU A 71 8.11 5.27 -8.80
CA LEU A 71 8.00 4.93 -7.39
C LEU A 71 7.13 3.69 -7.16
N GLU A 72 6.03 3.55 -7.89
CA GLU A 72 5.06 2.49 -7.68
C GLU A 72 5.66 1.13 -8.06
N ALA A 73 6.37 1.08 -9.20
CA ALA A 73 7.10 -0.10 -9.63
C ALA A 73 8.22 -0.46 -8.63
N ILE A 74 8.99 0.53 -8.14
CA ILE A 74 10.03 0.31 -7.13
C ILE A 74 9.42 -0.30 -5.86
N LEU A 75 8.29 0.23 -5.38
CA LEU A 75 7.62 -0.28 -4.19
C LEU A 75 7.09 -1.71 -4.38
N ASN A 76 6.55 -2.04 -5.55
CA ASN A 76 6.09 -3.41 -5.86
C ASN A 76 7.27 -4.41 -5.85
N VAL A 77 8.41 -4.02 -6.43
CA VAL A 77 9.63 -4.82 -6.41
C VAL A 77 10.11 -5.03 -4.97
N VAL A 78 10.25 -3.95 -4.19
CA VAL A 78 10.71 -4.01 -2.80
C VAL A 78 9.78 -4.88 -1.95
N LEU A 79 8.46 -4.74 -2.12
CA LEU A 79 7.46 -5.56 -1.44
C LEU A 79 7.69 -7.05 -1.72
N ARG A 80 7.77 -7.44 -3.00
CA ARG A 80 7.92 -8.84 -3.40
C ARG A 80 9.25 -9.43 -2.94
N THR A 81 10.35 -8.71 -3.11
CA THR A 81 11.64 -9.15 -2.57
C THR A 81 11.56 -9.37 -1.06
N ALA A 82 10.97 -8.44 -0.32
CA ALA A 82 10.80 -8.56 1.12
C ALA A 82 9.94 -9.79 1.51
N MET A 83 8.88 -10.09 0.75
CA MET A 83 8.03 -11.26 0.99
C MET A 83 8.79 -12.57 0.76
N VAL A 84 9.52 -12.69 -0.35
CA VAL A 84 10.33 -13.88 -0.66
C VAL A 84 11.40 -14.12 0.41
N GLU A 85 12.03 -13.05 0.90
CA GLU A 85 13.05 -13.13 1.93
C GLU A 85 12.52 -13.57 3.30
N THR A 86 11.21 -13.52 3.56
CA THR A 86 10.62 -14.04 4.81
C THR A 86 10.85 -15.54 5.00
N ALA A 87 11.14 -16.28 3.93
CA ALA A 87 11.47 -17.70 3.99
C ALA A 87 12.85 -17.98 4.63
N SER A 88 13.77 -17.00 4.62
CA SER A 88 15.17 -17.20 5.05
C SER A 88 15.70 -16.16 6.04
N LYS A 89 15.07 -14.99 6.15
CA LYS A 89 15.48 -13.89 7.03
C LYS A 89 14.41 -13.61 8.08
N ARG A 90 14.83 -13.04 9.22
CA ARG A 90 13.89 -12.56 10.25
C ARG A 90 13.23 -11.27 9.78
N THR A 91 11.95 -11.06 10.09
CA THR A 91 11.19 -9.86 9.68
C THR A 91 11.84 -8.55 10.10
N HIS A 92 12.53 -8.51 11.24
CA HIS A 92 13.31 -7.35 11.68
C HIS A 92 14.38 -6.95 10.65
N GLN A 93 15.18 -7.93 10.20
CA GLN A 93 16.27 -7.71 9.24
C GLN A 93 15.72 -7.24 7.89
N ILE A 94 14.56 -7.74 7.50
CA ILE A 94 13.88 -7.33 6.26
C ILE A 94 13.42 -5.87 6.37
N ARG A 95 12.86 -5.45 7.53
CA ARG A 95 12.47 -4.05 7.76
C ARG A 95 13.68 -3.11 7.72
N GLU A 96 14.79 -3.50 8.34
CA GLU A 96 16.04 -2.73 8.26
C GLU A 96 16.50 -2.58 6.80
N GLN A 97 16.49 -3.66 6.01
CA GLN A 97 16.86 -3.61 4.60
C GLN A 97 15.96 -2.70 3.76
N ILE A 98 14.66 -2.63 4.07
CA ILE A 98 13.74 -1.69 3.41
C ILE A 98 14.15 -0.23 3.71
N VAL A 99 14.47 0.06 4.97
CA VAL A 99 14.93 1.39 5.40
C VAL A 99 16.28 1.73 4.76
N ASP A 100 17.22 0.79 4.76
CA ASP A 100 18.55 0.96 4.17
C ASP A 100 18.46 1.26 2.67
N LYS A 101 17.63 0.51 1.92
CA LYS A 101 17.37 0.79 0.49
C LYS A 101 16.82 2.20 0.27
N CYS A 102 15.89 2.65 1.09
CA CYS A 102 15.34 4.01 1.02
C CYS A 102 16.43 5.07 1.27
N VAL A 103 17.23 4.88 2.33
CA VAL A 103 18.36 5.75 2.66
C VAL A 103 19.39 5.78 1.54
N ASP A 104 19.74 4.63 0.96
CA ASP A 104 20.73 4.52 -0.11
C ASP A 104 20.32 5.28 -1.37
N MET A 105 19.07 5.09 -1.84
CA MET A 105 18.55 5.81 -3.00
C MET A 105 18.63 7.32 -2.78
N LEU A 106 18.21 7.81 -1.61
CA LEU A 106 18.19 9.24 -1.30
C LEU A 106 19.59 9.81 -1.04
N ALA A 107 20.51 9.03 -0.47
CA ALA A 107 21.90 9.43 -0.28
C ALA A 107 22.64 9.57 -1.62
N VAL A 108 22.41 8.64 -2.56
CA VAL A 108 22.95 8.72 -3.92
C VAL A 108 22.41 9.97 -4.63
N TYR A 109 21.10 10.23 -4.55
CA TYR A 109 20.51 11.46 -5.11
C TYR A 109 21.14 12.72 -4.51
N ARG A 110 21.27 12.76 -3.18
CA ARG A 110 21.86 13.90 -2.46
C ARG A 110 23.29 14.16 -2.88
N ARG A 111 24.11 13.11 -3.00
CA ARG A 111 25.52 13.21 -3.41
C ARG A 111 25.69 13.70 -4.85
N HIS A 112 24.89 13.17 -5.79
CA HIS A 112 25.15 13.35 -7.22
C HIS A 112 24.25 14.37 -7.93
N CYS A 113 23.05 14.65 -7.40
CA CYS A 113 22.07 15.52 -8.05
C CYS A 113 21.79 16.80 -7.28
N ALA A 114 22.00 16.81 -5.95
CA ALA A 114 21.64 17.93 -5.08
C ALA A 114 22.79 18.36 -4.17
N SER A 115 24.05 18.25 -4.60
CA SER A 115 25.22 18.51 -3.74
C SER A 115 25.34 19.97 -3.25
N SER A 116 24.72 20.93 -3.94
CA SER A 116 24.81 22.36 -3.63
C SER A 116 23.87 22.85 -2.53
N SER A 117 22.86 22.08 -2.13
CA SER A 117 21.89 22.53 -1.10
C SER A 117 22.45 22.39 0.32
N ALA A 118 22.00 23.22 1.27
CA ALA A 118 22.50 23.24 2.64
C ALA A 118 22.37 21.87 3.35
N SER A 119 23.36 21.47 4.14
CA SER A 119 23.44 20.14 4.77
C SER A 119 22.22 19.80 5.64
N GLY A 120 21.65 20.79 6.33
CA GLY A 120 20.45 20.62 7.16
C GLY A 120 19.13 20.40 6.42
N GLN A 121 19.12 20.43 5.08
CA GLN A 121 17.92 20.17 4.28
C GLN A 121 17.89 18.71 3.81
N LEU A 122 16.73 18.06 3.97
CA LEU A 122 16.43 16.78 3.32
C LEU A 122 15.88 17.08 1.92
N ILE A 123 16.69 16.82 0.89
CA ILE A 123 16.32 17.05 -0.51
C ILE A 123 15.89 15.72 -1.13
N LEU A 124 14.67 15.67 -1.65
CA LEU A 124 14.09 14.49 -2.30
C LEU A 124 13.89 14.78 -3.80
N PRO A 125 14.05 13.78 -4.69
CA PRO A 125 13.63 13.92 -6.08
C PRO A 125 12.10 13.93 -6.16
N GLU A 126 11.54 14.70 -7.09
CA GLU A 126 10.08 14.84 -7.25
C GLU A 126 9.37 13.48 -7.45
N SER A 127 9.95 12.61 -8.28
CA SER A 127 9.48 11.25 -8.55
C SER A 127 9.46 10.34 -7.31
N LEU A 128 10.33 10.59 -6.34
CA LEU A 128 10.48 9.77 -5.12
C LEU A 128 10.12 10.55 -3.85
N LYS A 129 9.36 11.66 -3.95
CA LYS A 129 9.02 12.49 -2.79
C LYS A 129 8.24 11.74 -1.71
N LEU A 130 7.47 10.71 -2.11
CA LEU A 130 6.72 9.84 -1.21
C LEU A 130 7.46 8.55 -0.83
N LEU A 131 8.69 8.34 -1.33
CA LEU A 131 9.48 7.14 -1.02
C LEU A 131 9.67 6.93 0.49
N PRO A 132 9.96 7.94 1.32
CA PRO A 132 10.04 7.74 2.77
C PRO A 132 8.73 7.29 3.39
N LEU A 133 7.59 7.84 2.95
CA LEU A 133 6.26 7.49 3.49
C LEU A 133 5.90 6.03 3.18
N PHE A 134 6.04 5.63 1.92
CA PHE A 134 5.77 4.24 1.52
C PHE A 134 6.83 3.27 2.07
N GLY A 135 8.09 3.69 2.18
CA GLY A 135 9.15 2.91 2.81
C GLY A 135 8.84 2.62 4.28
N LEU A 136 8.37 3.61 5.04
CA LEU A 136 7.88 3.40 6.40
C LEU A 136 6.67 2.46 6.43
N SER A 137 5.69 2.69 5.57
CA SER A 137 4.45 1.91 5.53
C SER A 137 4.70 0.44 5.18
N LEU A 138 5.66 0.17 4.27
CA LEU A 138 6.17 -1.17 3.98
C LEU A 138 6.68 -1.89 5.23
N THR A 139 7.37 -1.21 6.14
CA THR A 139 7.83 -1.84 7.40
C THR A 139 6.69 -2.20 8.36
N LYS A 140 5.51 -1.59 8.15
CA LYS A 140 4.31 -1.73 8.99
C LYS A 140 3.23 -2.63 8.39
N VAL A 141 3.41 -3.15 7.17
CA VAL A 141 2.43 -4.08 6.59
C VAL A 141 2.28 -5.33 7.47
N THR A 142 1.07 -5.89 7.50
CA THR A 142 0.72 -7.10 8.30
C THR A 142 1.70 -8.26 8.10
N ALA A 143 2.26 -8.40 6.90
CA ALA A 143 3.25 -9.44 6.60
C ALA A 143 4.57 -9.28 7.41
N LEU A 144 5.01 -8.04 7.67
CA LEU A 144 6.31 -7.75 8.31
C LEU A 144 6.20 -7.21 9.74
N ARG A 145 5.09 -6.55 10.10
CA ARG A 145 4.94 -5.95 11.42
C ARG A 145 4.91 -6.98 12.53
N GLN A 146 5.38 -6.57 13.70
CA GLN A 146 5.21 -7.32 14.94
C GLN A 146 3.86 -6.93 15.56
N GLY A 147 3.15 -7.91 16.11
CA GLY A 147 1.85 -7.70 16.74
C GLY A 147 1.25 -9.03 17.18
N ALA A 148 0.64 -9.04 18.36
CA ALA A 148 -0.06 -10.20 18.90
C ALA A 148 -1.46 -10.38 18.26
N ASP A 149 -1.91 -9.39 17.47
CA ASP A 149 -3.22 -9.34 16.81
C ASP A 149 -3.29 -10.10 15.48
N ILE A 150 -2.17 -10.70 15.03
CA ILE A 150 -2.03 -11.39 13.74
C ILE A 150 -1.65 -12.85 13.98
N THR A 151 -2.47 -13.77 13.46
CA THR A 151 -2.16 -15.21 13.49
C THR A 151 -1.09 -15.57 12.46
N VAL A 152 -0.44 -16.72 12.66
CA VAL A 152 0.57 -17.22 11.71
C VAL A 152 -0.05 -17.46 10.33
N ASP A 153 -1.27 -18.02 10.30
CA ASP A 153 -2.00 -18.28 9.05
C ASP A 153 -2.36 -16.99 8.32
N GLU A 154 -2.83 -15.97 9.05
CA GLU A 154 -3.13 -14.67 8.45
C GLU A 154 -1.86 -14.06 7.84
N ARG A 155 -0.73 -14.12 8.56
CA ARG A 155 0.55 -13.61 8.04
C ARG A 155 0.99 -14.36 6.78
N ALA A 156 0.94 -15.69 6.80
CA ALA A 156 1.29 -16.52 5.64
C ALA A 156 0.41 -16.19 4.43
N ALA A 157 -0.89 -16.01 4.63
CA ALA A 157 -1.82 -15.59 3.58
C ALA A 157 -1.47 -14.21 3.00
N ARG A 158 -1.13 -13.22 3.85
CA ARG A 158 -0.71 -11.88 3.38
C ARG A 158 0.60 -11.93 2.59
N ILE A 159 1.56 -12.75 3.01
CA ILE A 159 2.83 -12.95 2.29
C ILE A 159 2.55 -13.53 0.89
N ALA A 160 1.76 -14.61 0.81
CA ALA A 160 1.42 -15.25 -0.46
C ALA A 160 0.65 -14.29 -1.40
N GLN A 161 -0.27 -13.48 -0.86
CA GLN A 161 -0.99 -12.47 -1.63
C GLN A 161 -0.04 -11.38 -2.16
N ALA A 162 0.82 -10.81 -1.31
CA ALA A 162 1.75 -9.77 -1.69
C ALA A 162 2.74 -10.23 -2.79
N CYS A 163 3.06 -11.53 -2.84
CA CYS A 163 3.88 -12.12 -3.91
C CYS A 163 3.24 -12.13 -5.30
N ARG A 164 1.96 -11.77 -5.47
CA ARG A 164 1.27 -11.78 -6.77
C ARG A 164 0.62 -10.44 -7.17
N LEU A 165 0.53 -9.47 -6.25
CA LEU A 165 -0.18 -8.20 -6.47
C LEU A 165 0.37 -7.39 -7.65
N SER A 166 -0.52 -6.89 -8.50
CA SER A 166 -0.21 -5.85 -9.49
C SER A 166 0.37 -4.60 -8.80
N VAL A 167 1.00 -3.72 -9.58
CA VAL A 167 1.60 -2.48 -9.06
C VAL A 167 0.56 -1.65 -8.29
N SER A 168 -0.60 -1.42 -8.89
CA SER A 168 -1.71 -0.68 -8.26
C SER A 168 -2.22 -1.35 -6.98
N ALA A 169 -2.41 -2.68 -6.99
CA ALA A 169 -2.88 -3.40 -5.82
C ALA A 169 -1.83 -3.41 -4.69
N ALA A 170 -0.55 -3.46 -5.03
CA ALA A 170 0.53 -3.40 -4.05
C ALA A 170 0.60 -2.05 -3.34
N LEU A 171 0.35 -0.94 -4.03
CA LEU A 171 0.30 0.37 -3.37
C LEU A 171 -0.75 0.41 -2.28
N ASN A 172 -1.98 -0.05 -2.59
CA ASN A 172 -3.05 -0.05 -1.59
C ASN A 172 -2.81 -1.07 -0.46
N PHE A 173 -2.06 -2.14 -0.74
CA PHE A 173 -1.59 -3.07 0.29
C PHE A 173 -0.54 -2.43 1.22
N ILE A 174 0.34 -1.60 0.66
CA ILE A 174 1.43 -0.94 1.40
C ILE A 174 0.89 0.24 2.23
N TYR A 175 0.08 1.08 1.61
CA TYR A 175 -0.53 2.27 2.20
C TYR A 175 -2.03 2.21 1.91
N PRO A 176 -2.83 1.65 2.84
CA PRO A 176 -4.28 1.62 2.71
C PRO A 176 -4.87 3.01 2.50
N THR A 177 -6.03 3.06 1.85
CA THR A 177 -6.70 4.35 1.66
C THR A 177 -7.76 4.56 2.72
N LEU A 178 -7.72 5.68 3.41
CA LEU A 178 -8.71 6.07 4.42
C LEU A 178 -9.62 7.16 3.84
N TYR A 179 -10.93 6.99 4.02
CA TYR A 179 -11.95 7.92 3.56
C TYR A 179 -12.80 8.36 4.75
N ALA A 180 -13.05 9.66 4.90
CA ALA A 180 -14.07 10.15 5.82
C ALA A 180 -15.44 10.01 5.15
N LEU A 181 -16.39 9.35 5.82
CA LEU A 181 -17.76 9.27 5.29
C LEU A 181 -18.51 10.57 5.60
N PRO A 182 -19.21 11.15 4.60
CA PRO A 182 -20.09 12.28 4.84
C PRO A 182 -21.30 11.83 5.67
N LEU A 183 -21.59 12.56 6.75
CA LEU A 183 -22.65 12.22 7.72
C LEU A 183 -23.94 13.02 7.50
N ASP A 184 -23.96 13.92 6.53
CA ASP A 184 -25.12 14.72 6.13
C ASP A 184 -26.20 13.92 5.38
N GLY A 185 -25.87 12.69 4.95
CA GLY A 185 -26.77 11.83 4.19
C GLY A 185 -26.91 12.22 2.72
N GLU A 186 -26.11 13.19 2.25
CA GLU A 186 -26.00 13.50 0.83
C GLU A 186 -25.04 12.54 0.14
N LEU A 187 -25.20 12.38 -1.18
CA LEU A 187 -24.27 11.59 -1.98
C LEU A 187 -23.02 12.43 -2.26
N PRO A 188 -21.83 12.02 -1.80
CA PRO A 188 -20.60 12.77 -2.04
C PRO A 188 -20.19 12.71 -3.51
N SER A 189 -19.25 13.57 -3.89
CA SER A 189 -18.46 13.31 -5.10
C SER A 189 -17.70 11.99 -4.93
N LEU A 190 -17.82 11.10 -5.92
CA LEU A 190 -17.21 9.78 -5.90
C LEU A 190 -15.99 9.76 -6.83
N PRO A 191 -14.82 9.27 -6.37
CA PRO A 191 -14.54 8.78 -5.02
C PRO A 191 -14.44 9.92 -3.97
N PRO A 192 -14.73 9.65 -2.68
CA PRO A 192 -14.62 10.65 -1.63
C PRO A 192 -13.16 11.06 -1.38
N PRO A 193 -12.92 12.25 -0.79
CA PRO A 193 -11.57 12.70 -0.46
C PRO A 193 -10.90 11.74 0.52
N THR A 194 -9.61 11.51 0.29
CA THR A 194 -8.79 10.64 1.13
C THR A 194 -8.23 11.40 2.34
N VAL A 195 -8.07 10.70 3.44
CA VAL A 195 -7.50 11.18 4.70
C VAL A 195 -6.14 10.51 4.92
N ALA A 196 -5.18 11.23 5.47
CA ALA A 196 -3.88 10.65 5.83
C ALA A 196 -4.04 9.55 6.91
N LEU A 197 -3.18 8.54 6.87
CA LEU A 197 -3.20 7.39 7.78
C LEU A 197 -2.60 7.73 9.16
N SER A 198 -3.20 8.69 9.86
CA SER A 198 -2.81 9.11 11.21
C SER A 198 -4.05 9.31 12.09
N SER A 199 -3.94 8.89 13.34
CA SER A 199 -4.97 9.10 14.37
C SER A 199 -5.26 10.57 14.64
N GLU A 200 -4.33 11.49 14.35
CA GLU A 200 -4.55 12.94 14.43
C GLU A 200 -5.64 13.43 13.46
N LYS A 201 -5.90 12.66 12.39
CA LYS A 201 -6.94 12.96 11.39
C LYS A 201 -8.29 12.32 11.71
N LEU A 202 -8.36 11.51 12.76
CA LEU A 202 -9.58 10.83 13.15
C LEU A 202 -10.39 11.71 14.10
N GLU A 203 -11.45 12.30 13.57
CA GLU A 203 -12.40 13.04 14.38
C GLU A 203 -13.21 12.08 15.29
N PRO A 204 -13.33 12.37 16.60
CA PRO A 204 -14.06 11.49 17.51
C PRO A 204 -15.53 11.28 17.15
N SER A 205 -16.17 12.23 16.46
CA SER A 205 -17.55 12.14 15.98
C SER A 205 -17.66 11.57 14.56
N GLY A 206 -16.54 11.30 13.90
CA GLY A 206 -16.49 10.85 12.51
C GLY A 206 -16.68 9.36 12.34
N VAL A 207 -17.06 8.98 11.11
CA VAL A 207 -17.06 7.59 10.64
C VAL A 207 -16.14 7.50 9.44
N PHE A 208 -15.26 6.51 9.43
CA PHE A 208 -14.20 6.40 8.44
C PHE A 208 -14.22 5.02 7.77
N LEU A 209 -14.00 4.98 6.47
CA LEU A 209 -13.84 3.74 5.71
C LEU A 209 -12.36 3.58 5.36
N LEU A 210 -11.72 2.53 5.85
CA LEU A 210 -10.37 2.14 5.48
C LEU A 210 -10.44 1.00 4.48
N ASP A 211 -9.80 1.17 3.32
CA ASP A 211 -9.70 0.17 2.26
C ASP A 211 -8.24 -0.20 2.00
N SER A 212 -7.88 -1.44 2.31
CA SER A 212 -6.52 -1.98 2.10
C SER A 212 -6.39 -2.82 0.82
N GLY A 213 -7.43 -2.89 0.01
CA GLY A 213 -7.50 -3.79 -1.16
C GLY A 213 -7.95 -5.20 -0.79
N LEU A 214 -7.53 -5.70 0.38
CA LEU A 214 -7.84 -7.04 0.86
C LEU A 214 -8.98 -7.08 1.88
N GLN A 215 -9.13 -6.02 2.65
CA GLN A 215 -10.20 -5.84 3.62
C GLN A 215 -10.64 -4.38 3.64
N MET A 216 -11.92 -4.17 3.94
CA MET A 216 -12.50 -2.87 4.23
C MET A 216 -12.94 -2.83 5.69
N ILE A 217 -12.62 -1.76 6.39
CA ILE A 217 -13.04 -1.54 7.77
C ILE A 217 -13.81 -0.22 7.84
N LEU A 218 -15.06 -0.30 8.29
CA LEU A 218 -15.86 0.86 8.65
C LEU A 218 -15.66 1.13 10.15
N TRP A 219 -14.93 2.18 10.45
CA TRP A 219 -14.54 2.58 11.79
C TRP A 219 -15.38 3.72 12.34
N PHE A 220 -15.82 3.60 13.58
CA PHE A 220 -16.65 4.57 14.30
C PHE A 220 -15.86 5.22 15.43
N GLY A 221 -15.80 6.55 15.42
CA GLY A 221 -15.20 7.32 16.51
C GLY A 221 -15.92 7.17 17.85
N SER A 222 -15.23 7.50 18.94
CA SER A 222 -15.72 7.33 20.33
C SER A 222 -16.90 8.24 20.72
N ARG A 223 -17.17 9.28 19.93
CA ARG A 223 -18.25 10.26 20.12
C ARG A 223 -19.16 10.35 18.90
N VAL A 224 -19.27 9.28 18.11
CA VAL A 224 -20.26 9.21 17.03
C VAL A 224 -21.67 9.34 17.61
N GLU A 225 -22.51 10.12 16.93
CA GLU A 225 -23.89 10.32 17.34
C GLU A 225 -24.69 9.00 17.30
N PRO A 226 -25.49 8.67 18.33
CA PRO A 226 -26.29 7.45 18.35
C PRO A 226 -27.20 7.26 17.13
N ALA A 227 -27.71 8.37 16.58
CA ALA A 227 -28.53 8.36 15.38
C ALA A 227 -27.75 7.87 14.15
N VAL A 228 -26.49 8.29 13.99
CA VAL A 228 -25.60 7.87 12.91
C VAL A 228 -25.29 6.37 13.01
N ALA A 229 -24.91 5.89 14.19
CA ALA A 229 -24.64 4.47 14.43
C ALA A 229 -25.90 3.61 14.20
N GLN A 230 -27.06 4.07 14.65
CA GLN A 230 -28.34 3.40 14.40
C GLN A 230 -28.66 3.29 12.91
N GLN A 231 -28.42 4.34 12.13
CA GLN A 231 -28.68 4.37 10.69
C GLN A 231 -27.74 3.47 9.88
N LEU A 232 -26.48 3.35 10.30
CA LEU A 232 -25.46 2.58 9.59
C LEU A 232 -25.42 1.10 10.00
N VAL A 233 -25.49 0.78 11.29
CA VAL A 233 -25.28 -0.59 11.78
C VAL A 233 -26.42 -1.10 12.67
N GLY A 234 -27.47 -0.28 12.88
CA GLY A 234 -28.65 -0.70 13.63
C GLY A 234 -28.48 -0.76 15.15
N ALA A 235 -27.35 -0.28 15.66
CA ALA A 235 -27.05 -0.21 17.09
C ALA A 235 -26.77 1.26 17.47
N PRO A 236 -27.49 1.85 18.44
CA PRO A 236 -27.33 3.26 18.78
C PRO A 236 -26.12 3.50 19.69
N VAL A 237 -25.63 2.46 20.37
CA VAL A 237 -24.46 2.52 21.25
C VAL A 237 -23.56 1.35 20.88
N LEU A 238 -22.34 1.64 20.44
CA LEU A 238 -21.35 0.63 20.04
C LEU A 238 -20.48 0.14 21.20
N ARG A 239 -20.40 0.94 22.28
CA ARG A 239 -19.62 0.62 23.47
C ARG A 239 -20.08 -0.69 24.09
N GLY A 240 -19.14 -1.61 24.30
CA GLY A 240 -19.41 -2.91 24.92
C GLY A 240 -20.09 -3.93 24.01
N LEU A 241 -20.34 -3.58 22.74
CA LEU A 241 -20.82 -4.54 21.75
C LEU A 241 -19.67 -5.25 21.06
N ASP A 242 -19.92 -6.50 20.69
CA ASP A 242 -19.06 -7.23 19.76
C ASP A 242 -19.31 -6.72 18.33
N THR A 243 -18.49 -5.79 17.86
CA THR A 243 -18.59 -5.23 16.50
C THR A 243 -18.47 -6.27 15.37
N SER A 244 -17.93 -7.48 15.59
CA SER A 244 -17.90 -8.52 14.54
C SER A 244 -19.26 -9.11 14.21
N GLN A 245 -20.23 -8.95 15.11
CA GLN A 245 -21.62 -9.36 14.88
C GLN A 245 -22.43 -8.25 14.19
N LEU A 246 -21.84 -7.06 14.03
CA LEU A 246 -22.48 -5.94 13.34
C LEU A 246 -22.18 -6.01 11.85
N GLU A 247 -23.19 -5.63 11.06
CA GLU A 247 -23.08 -5.50 9.62
C GLU A 247 -23.61 -4.14 9.20
N LEU A 248 -23.07 -3.64 8.08
CA LEU A 248 -23.61 -2.44 7.45
C LEU A 248 -25.05 -2.72 7.01
N ARG A 249 -25.98 -1.87 7.45
CA ARG A 249 -27.40 -1.94 7.07
C ARG A 249 -27.56 -1.86 5.56
N PRO A 250 -28.62 -2.47 5.00
CA PRO A 250 -28.95 -2.32 3.59
C PRO A 250 -29.17 -0.86 3.17
N PRO A 251 -28.89 -0.49 1.92
CA PRO A 251 -28.97 0.90 1.43
C PRO A 251 -30.38 1.49 1.49
N GLU A 252 -31.43 0.67 1.53
CA GLU A 252 -32.83 1.10 1.68
C GLU A 252 -33.19 1.57 3.10
N PHE A 253 -32.38 1.23 4.11
CA PHE A 253 -32.73 1.51 5.51
C PHE A 253 -32.60 2.99 5.90
N SER A 254 -31.58 3.67 5.39
CA SER A 254 -31.31 5.08 5.70
C SER A 254 -30.55 5.78 4.57
N PRO A 255 -30.65 7.13 4.46
CA PRO A 255 -29.81 7.89 3.53
C PRO A 255 -28.32 7.65 3.77
N LEU A 256 -27.91 7.56 5.04
CA LEU A 256 -26.51 7.36 5.40
C LEU A 256 -25.99 5.96 5.00
N ALA A 257 -26.80 4.91 5.17
CA ALA A 257 -26.48 3.57 4.67
C ALA A 257 -26.34 3.57 3.14
N ARG A 258 -27.24 4.25 2.43
CA ARG A 258 -27.16 4.41 0.97
C ARG A 258 -25.85 5.08 0.55
N THR A 259 -25.45 6.15 1.24
CA THR A 259 -24.21 6.86 0.98
C THR A 259 -22.98 5.97 1.21
N ALA A 260 -22.94 5.22 2.33
CA ALA A 260 -21.85 4.27 2.59
C ALA A 260 -21.75 3.20 1.50
N HIS A 261 -22.87 2.60 1.09
CA HIS A 261 -22.91 1.63 -0.01
C HIS A 261 -22.50 2.23 -1.36
N ALA A 262 -22.86 3.48 -1.65
CA ALA A 262 -22.45 4.16 -2.87
C ALA A 262 -20.93 4.37 -2.92
N VAL A 263 -20.31 4.75 -1.79
CA VAL A 263 -18.85 4.85 -1.66
C VAL A 263 -18.20 3.48 -1.89
N ILE A 264 -18.65 2.44 -1.17
CA ILE A 264 -18.10 1.09 -1.27
C ILE A 264 -18.24 0.54 -2.71
N SER A 265 -19.40 0.74 -3.33
CA SER A 265 -19.66 0.29 -4.71
C SER A 265 -18.81 1.03 -5.74
N SER A 266 -18.55 2.33 -5.53
CA SER A 266 -17.65 3.11 -6.37
C SER A 266 -16.22 2.55 -6.32
N LEU A 267 -15.72 2.23 -5.12
CA LEU A 267 -14.41 1.62 -4.93
C LEU A 267 -14.34 0.20 -5.53
N GLY A 268 -15.39 -0.60 -5.36
CA GLY A 268 -15.49 -1.95 -5.93
C GLY A 268 -15.55 -1.96 -7.46
N SER A 269 -16.19 -0.97 -8.08
CA SER A 269 -16.29 -0.85 -9.54
C SER A 269 -14.91 -0.70 -10.20
N GLN A 270 -13.96 -0.04 -9.51
CA GLN A 270 -12.56 0.07 -9.98
C GLN A 270 -11.83 -1.28 -9.97
N ARG A 271 -12.36 -2.29 -9.26
CA ARG A 271 -11.79 -3.64 -9.09
C ARG A 271 -12.63 -4.72 -9.77
N GLY A 272 -13.35 -4.36 -10.83
CA GLY A 272 -14.18 -5.32 -11.57
C GLY A 272 -15.45 -5.75 -10.84
N GLY A 273 -15.92 -4.96 -9.86
CA GLY A 273 -17.18 -5.19 -9.14
C GLY A 273 -17.06 -6.05 -7.88
N HIS A 274 -15.85 -6.47 -7.51
CA HIS A 274 -15.59 -7.23 -6.29
C HIS A 274 -14.95 -6.36 -5.21
N TYR A 275 -15.48 -6.45 -4.00
CA TYR A 275 -14.88 -5.86 -2.81
C TYR A 275 -15.02 -6.82 -1.62
N PRO A 276 -14.06 -6.79 -0.68
CA PRO A 276 -14.11 -7.64 0.51
C PRO A 276 -15.27 -7.23 1.42
N ARG A 277 -15.73 -8.16 2.26
CA ARG A 277 -16.73 -7.87 3.30
C ARG A 277 -16.24 -6.71 4.17
N VAL A 278 -17.13 -5.73 4.39
CA VAL A 278 -16.88 -4.60 5.28
C VAL A 278 -16.98 -5.06 6.72
N GLN A 279 -15.88 -4.91 7.47
CA GLN A 279 -15.83 -5.16 8.90
C GLN A 279 -16.20 -3.89 9.66
N ILE A 280 -16.94 -4.03 10.75
CA ILE A 280 -17.27 -2.90 11.64
C ILE A 280 -16.24 -2.86 12.76
N SER A 281 -15.74 -1.67 13.09
CA SER A 281 -14.86 -1.43 14.25
C SER A 281 -15.23 -0.12 14.91
N SER A 282 -14.95 0.03 16.20
CA SER A 282 -15.18 1.28 16.93
C SER A 282 -14.01 1.57 17.87
N ALA A 283 -13.77 2.84 18.16
CA ALA A 283 -12.77 3.30 19.13
C ALA A 283 -12.94 2.67 20.54
N ASP A 284 -14.15 2.24 20.89
CA ASP A 284 -14.46 1.60 22.17
C ASP A 284 -14.31 0.05 22.12
N ASP A 285 -13.95 -0.55 20.98
CA ASP A 285 -13.74 -2.00 20.81
C ASP A 285 -12.27 -2.38 21.02
N ALA A 286 -12.00 -3.50 21.71
CA ALA A 286 -10.66 -4.06 21.85
C ALA A 286 -9.98 -4.39 20.49
N ARG A 287 -10.77 -4.63 19.43
CA ARG A 287 -10.28 -4.87 18.06
C ARG A 287 -9.88 -3.61 17.30
N ASP A 288 -10.10 -2.43 17.87
CA ASP A 288 -9.64 -1.17 17.30
C ASP A 288 -8.14 -1.19 17.00
N LEU A 289 -7.37 -1.96 17.78
CA LEU A 289 -5.94 -2.20 17.56
C LEU A 289 -5.59 -2.61 16.12
N ARG A 290 -6.46 -3.36 15.42
CA ARG A 290 -6.24 -3.75 14.03
C ARG A 290 -6.37 -2.57 13.07
N PHE A 291 -7.36 -1.71 13.30
CA PHE A 291 -7.56 -0.49 12.52
C PHE A 291 -6.43 0.51 12.80
N LEU A 292 -6.14 0.78 14.07
CA LEU A 292 -5.06 1.68 14.49
C LEU A 292 -3.69 1.23 13.97
N ALA A 293 -3.44 -0.08 13.91
CA ALA A 293 -2.18 -0.60 13.37
C ALA A 293 -2.01 -0.38 11.85
N MET A 294 -3.09 -0.08 11.13
CA MET A 294 -3.05 0.33 9.72
C MET A 294 -2.87 1.83 9.53
N LEU A 295 -2.87 2.64 10.61
CA LEU A 295 -2.51 4.06 10.56
C LEU A 295 -0.98 4.19 10.50
N THR A 296 -0.43 4.00 9.29
CA THR A 296 1.01 3.80 9.09
C THR A 296 1.86 5.03 9.38
N GLU A 297 1.28 6.22 9.50
CA GLU A 297 2.03 7.43 9.87
C GLU A 297 2.28 7.54 11.37
N ASP A 298 1.49 6.83 12.18
CA ASP A 298 1.57 6.89 13.64
C ASP A 298 2.70 6.03 14.19
N ARG A 299 3.14 6.36 15.40
CA ARG A 299 4.10 5.55 16.13
C ARG A 299 3.47 4.21 16.53
N SER A 300 4.22 3.13 16.36
CA SER A 300 3.84 1.79 16.83
C SER A 300 4.87 1.26 17.83
N GLN A 301 4.59 0.14 18.50
CA GLN A 301 5.52 -0.43 19.50
C GLN A 301 6.94 -0.69 18.95
N ALA A 302 7.05 -1.07 17.67
CA ALA A 302 8.31 -1.46 17.04
C ALA A 302 8.70 -0.62 15.83
N ALA A 303 8.02 0.52 15.59
CA ALA A 303 8.33 1.40 14.47
C ALA A 303 7.97 2.87 14.76
N MET A 304 8.78 3.76 14.20
CA MET A 304 8.70 5.22 14.32
C MET A 304 7.41 5.80 13.72
N SER A 305 7.02 6.99 14.15
CA SER A 305 6.06 7.82 13.38
C SER A 305 6.71 8.33 12.09
N TYR A 306 5.91 8.89 11.17
CA TYR A 306 6.42 9.41 9.91
C TYR A 306 7.44 10.55 10.10
N VAL A 307 7.15 11.48 11.03
CA VAL A 307 8.07 12.60 11.34
C VAL A 307 9.37 12.10 11.96
N GLU A 308 9.30 11.17 12.91
CA GLU A 308 10.48 10.53 13.51
C GLU A 308 11.31 9.79 12.44
N PHE A 309 10.63 9.11 11.52
CA PHE A 309 11.26 8.37 10.43
C PHE A 309 11.99 9.28 9.45
N LEU A 310 11.41 10.43 9.06
CA LEU A 310 12.09 11.42 8.21
C LEU A 310 13.38 11.93 8.87
N CYS A 311 13.35 12.25 10.17
CA CYS A 311 14.53 12.65 10.92
C CYS A 311 15.57 11.53 10.99
N HIS A 312 15.14 10.27 11.11
CA HIS A 312 16.03 9.11 11.09
C HIS A 312 16.70 8.91 9.72
N VAL A 313 15.92 8.92 8.64
CA VAL A 313 16.42 8.82 7.26
C VAL A 313 17.40 9.95 6.96
N HIS A 314 17.08 11.19 7.35
CA HIS A 314 17.97 12.32 7.14
C HIS A 314 19.32 12.13 7.86
N ARG A 315 19.31 11.71 9.13
CA ARG A 315 20.55 11.43 9.88
C ARG A 315 21.39 10.35 9.21
N GLN A 316 20.76 9.26 8.76
CA GLN A 316 21.47 8.19 8.07
C GLN A 316 22.08 8.66 6.73
N ILE A 317 21.35 9.48 5.96
CA ILE A 317 21.87 10.08 4.73
C ILE A 317 23.12 10.91 5.04
N GLN A 318 23.08 11.78 6.06
CA GLN A 318 24.25 12.58 6.44
C GLN A 318 25.45 11.70 6.82
N ALA A 319 25.23 10.63 7.57
CA ALA A 319 26.29 9.69 7.95
C ALA A 319 26.91 8.96 6.75
N LYS A 320 26.17 8.78 5.65
CA LYS A 320 26.72 8.22 4.41
C LYS A 320 27.43 9.25 3.53
N LEU A 321 27.27 10.55 3.81
CA LEU A 321 27.89 11.65 3.06
C LEU A 321 29.21 12.13 3.67
N THR A 322 29.37 11.95 4.99
CA THR A 322 30.65 12.10 5.70
C THR A 322 31.60 10.97 5.36
#